data_AF-A0AA86R745-F1
#
_entry.id   AF-A0AA86R745-F1
#
_cell.length_a   1.000
_cell.length_b   1.000
_cell.length_c   1.000
_cell.angle_alpha   90.00
_cell.angle_beta   90.00
_cell.angle_gamma   90.00
#
_symmetry.space_group_name_H-M   'P 1'
#
loop_
_entity.id
_entity.type
_entity.pdbx_description
1 polymer ?
#
loop_
_entity_poly.entity_id
_entity_poly.type
_entity_poly.pdbx_seq_one_letter_code
_entity_poly.pdbx_strand_id
1 'polypeptide(L)'
;MKQMFYLDKFNYFQQSGKQVIYNFKYNQMKRQRFDLLEVNKNSQIEILGFLYVNQSVVLGQYINILPLKYLSILHSKSEQFHVDFSELDQTNLTLITLWIQNYNIKAQTKLENFQALQNLILESTDFKDFSVLKNLKLSYLQIKDNRMSFRDKRTICQLTSLYQLHLDNCGFREVHLLQDLTQLRELTLKNNSLVNSDFMACEFRLLQKLDVSYNLLKSLDYLTALSPCLVELNASHNKIGKLFYSDEHDVINVEILNLSYNKLFDINQLTRFTNLKELNLQSNKLGEKRVKVLKQLQIQSLNLTSIQCRTLNCLNTKSVTKVIMDSYIQNFNSFNIFSCQNLHKMNIYSAEIPNQKLEQLNIVKQSTEIISKGNYYGHEYFGNKKLSKFIQLLIFGAIQYQL
;
A
#
# COMPACT_ATOMS: atom_id res chain seq x y z
N MET A 1 -9.59 -3.15 -19.15
CA MET A 1 -8.38 -3.41 -18.36
C MET A 1 -8.08 -2.21 -17.48
N LYS A 2 -8.55 -2.22 -16.22
CA LYS A 2 -8.04 -1.37 -15.15
C LYS A 2 -6.98 -2.18 -14.42
N GLN A 3 -5.70 -1.87 -14.62
CA GLN A 3 -4.63 -2.42 -13.80
C GLN A 3 -4.65 -1.69 -12.46
N MET A 4 -5.26 -2.32 -11.45
CA MET A 4 -5.01 -2.03 -10.03
C MET A 4 -3.75 -2.78 -9.63
N PHE A 5 -2.64 -2.05 -9.53
CA PHE A 5 -1.52 -2.35 -8.66
C PHE A 5 -1.00 -1.02 -8.12
N TYR A 6 -1.22 -0.81 -6.81
CA TYR A 6 -0.66 0.25 -5.96
C TYR A 6 -0.43 1.63 -6.61
N LEU A 7 -1.52 2.40 -6.68
CA LEU A 7 -1.51 3.86 -6.84
C LEU A 7 -2.25 4.48 -5.65
N ASP A 8 -1.76 4.20 -4.44
CA ASP A 8 -2.26 4.89 -3.24
C ASP A 8 -1.65 6.28 -3.18
N LYS A 9 -2.52 7.30 -3.33
CA LYS A 9 -2.41 8.73 -2.93
C LYS A 9 -2.57 9.82 -4.01
N PHE A 10 -2.56 9.51 -5.31
CA PHE A 10 -2.62 10.58 -6.32
C PHE A 10 -4.03 11.02 -6.78
N ASN A 11 -5.09 10.28 -6.45
CA ASN A 11 -6.44 10.59 -6.94
C ASN A 11 -7.18 11.70 -6.19
N TYR A 12 -6.64 12.25 -5.10
CA TYR A 12 -7.27 13.37 -4.38
C TYR A 12 -7.14 14.72 -5.11
N PHE A 13 -6.26 14.84 -6.11
CA PHE A 13 -5.91 16.11 -6.74
C PHE A 13 -6.56 16.38 -8.11
N GLN A 14 -7.37 15.47 -8.63
CA GLN A 14 -7.98 15.62 -9.96
C GLN A 14 -9.39 16.25 -9.98
N GLN A 15 -9.93 16.69 -8.84
CA GLN A 15 -11.27 17.28 -8.79
C GLN A 15 -11.30 18.61 -8.03
N SER A 16 -10.84 19.69 -8.67
CA SER A 16 -11.52 20.99 -8.60
C SER A 16 -11.06 21.86 -9.77
N GLY A 17 -12.02 22.42 -10.51
CA GLY A 17 -11.74 23.25 -11.68
C GLY A 17 -10.92 24.49 -11.32
N LYS A 18 -10.01 24.87 -12.23
CA LYS A 18 -9.09 26.03 -12.18
C LYS A 18 -7.88 25.92 -11.23
N GLN A 19 -7.25 24.76 -11.15
CA GLN A 19 -5.94 24.63 -10.52
C GLN A 19 -4.84 24.46 -11.58
N VAL A 20 -3.97 25.46 -11.70
CA VAL A 20 -2.77 25.35 -12.56
C VAL A 20 -1.75 24.50 -11.82
N ILE A 21 -1.68 23.22 -12.20
CA ILE A 21 -0.67 22.28 -11.68
C ILE A 21 0.57 22.41 -12.57
N TYR A 22 1.64 23.01 -12.05
CA TYR A 22 2.93 22.90 -12.69
C TYR A 22 3.66 21.64 -12.21
N ASN A 23 3.79 20.67 -13.11
CA ASN A 23 4.52 19.43 -12.90
C ASN A 23 5.92 19.57 -13.50
N PHE A 24 6.88 20.07 -12.72
CA PHE A 24 8.24 20.27 -13.21
C PHE A 24 9.03 18.96 -13.08
N LYS A 25 8.91 18.11 -14.10
CA LYS A 25 9.81 16.96 -14.27
C LYS A 25 11.24 17.48 -14.48
N TYR A 26 12.14 17.08 -13.59
CA TYR A 26 13.58 17.20 -13.71
C TYR A 26 14.03 16.68 -15.08
N ASN A 27 14.41 17.58 -15.98
CA ASN A 27 14.95 17.22 -17.27
C ASN A 27 16.47 17.05 -17.09
N GLN A 28 16.96 15.80 -17.01
CA GLN A 28 18.37 15.48 -16.73
C GLN A 28 19.37 16.17 -17.69
N MET A 29 18.90 16.67 -18.84
CA MET A 29 19.72 17.33 -19.86
C MET A 29 19.89 18.84 -19.67
N LYS A 30 19.10 19.50 -18.80
CA LYS A 30 19.23 20.95 -18.55
C LYS A 30 19.22 21.19 -17.04
N ARG A 31 20.41 21.43 -16.48
CA ARG A 31 20.61 21.98 -15.12
C ARG A 31 20.04 23.40 -15.04
N GLN A 32 18.73 23.57 -15.17
CA GLN A 32 18.09 24.87 -14.98
C GLN A 32 17.69 25.01 -13.51
N ARG A 33 18.44 25.86 -12.80
CA ARG A 33 17.99 26.49 -11.57
C ARG A 33 16.62 27.12 -11.84
N PHE A 34 15.63 26.80 -11.02
CA PHE A 34 14.41 27.60 -10.98
C PHE A 34 14.70 28.77 -10.05
N ASP A 35 15.11 29.90 -10.62
CA ASP A 35 15.16 31.15 -9.88
C ASP A 35 13.72 31.69 -9.81
N LEU A 36 13.22 31.95 -8.59
CA LEU A 36 11.91 32.58 -8.30
C LEU A 36 11.67 33.92 -9.02
N LEU A 37 12.68 34.44 -9.72
CA LEU A 37 12.72 35.74 -10.39
C LEU A 37 11.63 35.94 -11.46
N GLU A 38 11.00 34.88 -11.96
CA GLU A 38 9.96 34.98 -13.00
C GLU A 38 8.50 34.86 -12.47
N VAL A 39 8.28 34.52 -11.20
CA VAL A 39 6.91 34.38 -10.66
C VAL A 39 6.45 35.69 -10.03
N ASN A 40 5.48 36.36 -10.67
CA ASN A 40 4.90 37.62 -10.19
C ASN A 40 4.16 37.43 -8.85
N LYS A 41 4.38 38.32 -7.87
CA LYS A 41 3.72 38.34 -6.54
C LYS A 41 2.18 38.38 -6.61
N ASN A 42 1.62 38.81 -7.73
CA ASN A 42 0.16 38.88 -7.95
C ASN A 42 -0.44 37.61 -8.58
N SER A 43 0.32 36.51 -8.69
CA SER A 43 -0.16 35.27 -9.30
C SER A 43 -1.05 34.46 -8.34
N GLN A 44 -2.21 33.98 -8.82
CA GLN A 44 -3.17 33.16 -8.05
C GLN A 44 -2.73 31.68 -7.94
N ILE A 45 -1.43 31.43 -7.84
CA ILE A 45 -0.91 30.05 -7.80
C ILE A 45 -1.21 29.49 -6.41
N GLU A 46 -2.20 28.61 -6.32
CA GLU A 46 -2.55 27.91 -5.08
C GLU A 46 -1.83 26.56 -4.94
N ILE A 47 -1.25 26.05 -6.03
CA ILE A 47 -0.53 24.78 -6.06
C ILE A 47 0.83 25.02 -6.69
N LEU A 48 1.90 24.81 -5.92
CA LEU A 48 3.23 24.63 -6.45
C LEU A 48 3.58 23.15 -6.31
N GLY A 49 3.59 22.45 -7.45
CA GLY A 49 4.01 21.06 -7.51
C GLY A 49 5.51 20.88 -7.25
N PHE A 50 5.97 19.64 -7.43
CA PHE A 50 7.31 19.15 -7.12
C PHE A 50 8.45 20.14 -7.40
N LEU A 51 9.06 20.66 -6.33
CA LEU A 51 10.41 21.21 -6.39
C LEU A 51 11.38 20.03 -6.28
N TYR A 52 11.79 19.49 -7.43
CA TYR A 52 12.96 18.60 -7.52
C TYR A 52 14.22 19.44 -7.52
N VAL A 53 14.66 19.80 -6.31
CA VAL A 53 15.81 20.69 -6.14
C VAL A 53 17.03 19.87 -5.79
N ASN A 54 18.13 20.04 -6.52
CA ASN A 54 19.42 19.47 -6.13
C ASN A 54 20.21 20.49 -5.32
N GLN A 55 19.54 21.19 -4.41
CA GLN A 55 20.12 22.18 -3.50
C GLN A 55 19.25 22.32 -2.25
N SER A 56 19.79 22.94 -1.20
CA SER A 56 19.01 23.24 0.00
C SER A 56 17.97 24.32 -0.28
N VAL A 57 16.80 24.22 0.36
CA VAL A 57 15.65 25.09 0.12
C VAL A 57 15.38 25.93 1.36
N VAL A 58 15.33 27.25 1.21
CA VAL A 58 14.83 28.14 2.26
C VAL A 58 13.37 28.44 1.98
N LEU A 59 12.47 27.92 2.82
CA LEU A 59 11.05 27.82 2.50
C LEU A 59 10.36 29.19 2.40
N GLY A 60 10.79 30.17 3.19
CA GLY A 60 10.22 31.53 3.22
C GLY A 60 10.28 32.25 1.88
N GLN A 61 11.30 31.96 1.08
CA GLN A 61 11.48 32.57 -0.24
C GLN A 61 10.38 32.17 -1.23
N TYR A 62 9.67 31.06 -0.97
CA TYR A 62 8.60 30.55 -1.83
C TYR A 62 7.23 30.92 -1.28
N ILE A 63 7.01 30.68 0.03
CA ILE A 63 5.66 30.73 0.59
C ILE A 63 5.24 32.11 1.10
N ASN A 64 6.19 33.02 1.35
CA ASN A 64 5.85 34.40 1.72
C ASN A 64 5.34 35.20 0.50
N ILE A 65 5.52 34.66 -0.72
CA ILE A 65 5.27 35.37 -1.97
C ILE A 65 4.05 34.81 -2.72
N LEU A 66 3.67 33.56 -2.45
CA LEU A 66 2.58 32.85 -3.12
C LEU A 66 1.60 32.28 -2.09
N PRO A 67 0.27 32.38 -2.31
CA PRO A 67 -0.75 31.81 -1.44
C PRO A 67 -0.87 30.29 -1.65
N LEU A 68 0.22 29.55 -1.42
CA LEU A 68 0.27 28.10 -1.65
C LEU A 68 -0.62 27.36 -0.66
N LYS A 69 -1.42 26.43 -1.18
CA LYS A 69 -2.18 25.43 -0.42
C LYS A 69 -1.46 24.08 -0.41
N TYR A 70 -0.63 23.80 -1.42
CA TYR A 70 0.05 22.51 -1.58
C TYR A 70 1.50 22.72 -2.01
N LEU A 71 2.42 22.03 -1.33
CA LEU A 71 3.84 22.07 -1.63
C LEU A 71 4.48 20.69 -1.46
N SER A 72 5.29 20.29 -2.43
CA SER A 72 6.09 19.07 -2.38
C SER A 72 7.55 19.36 -2.72
N ILE A 73 8.46 18.99 -1.82
CA ILE A 73 9.91 19.18 -1.95
C ILE A 73 10.54 17.79 -1.89
N LEU A 74 10.94 17.27 -3.05
CA LEU A 74 11.41 15.89 -3.17
C LEU A 74 12.80 15.86 -3.77
N HIS A 75 13.63 14.92 -3.30
CA HIS A 75 14.90 14.62 -3.93
C HIS A 75 15.04 13.12 -4.18
N SER A 76 15.76 12.75 -5.24
CA SER A 76 15.91 11.34 -5.65
C SER A 76 16.83 10.53 -4.74
N LYS A 77 17.68 11.20 -3.95
CA LYS A 77 18.67 10.58 -3.05
C LYS A 77 18.63 11.26 -1.69
N SER A 78 18.89 10.52 -0.62
CA SER A 78 19.17 11.10 0.70
C SER A 78 20.55 11.79 0.64
N GLU A 79 20.59 13.07 0.27
CA GLU A 79 21.81 13.89 0.22
C GLU A 79 21.80 14.92 1.36
N GLN A 80 22.91 15.62 1.60
CA GLN A 80 23.09 16.59 2.69
C GLN A 80 22.21 17.87 2.58
N PHE A 81 21.26 17.90 1.65
CA PHE A 81 20.38 19.04 1.47
C PHE A 81 19.39 19.16 2.62
N HIS A 82 19.01 20.40 2.90
CA HIS A 82 18.06 20.71 3.95
C HIS A 82 16.94 21.61 3.43
N VAL A 83 15.76 21.46 4.02
CA VAL A 83 14.71 22.47 3.98
C VAL A 83 14.83 23.30 5.25
N ASP A 84 15.00 24.60 5.10
CA ASP A 84 15.11 25.56 6.19
C ASP A 84 13.83 26.40 6.31
N PHE A 85 13.28 26.43 7.52
CA PHE A 85 12.08 27.17 7.87
C PHE A 85 12.38 28.52 8.54
N SER A 86 13.65 28.93 8.64
CA SER A 86 14.10 30.12 9.39
C SER A 86 13.52 31.45 8.88
N GLU A 87 13.41 31.63 7.56
CA GLU A 87 12.88 32.86 6.90
C GLU A 87 11.34 32.87 6.76
N LEU A 88 10.61 32.07 7.54
CA LEU A 88 9.14 32.10 7.55
C LEU A 88 8.61 33.31 8.32
N ASP A 89 7.95 34.22 7.60
CA ASP A 89 7.21 35.33 8.21
C ASP A 89 5.80 34.87 8.62
N GLN A 90 5.31 35.39 9.75
CA GLN A 90 4.09 34.93 10.42
C GLN A 90 2.77 35.32 9.70
N THR A 91 2.84 35.95 8.54
CA THR A 91 1.66 36.51 7.87
C THR A 91 0.95 35.47 7.01
N ASN A 92 0.06 34.72 7.66
CA ASN A 92 -1.07 33.99 7.05
C ASN A 92 -0.69 32.90 6.02
N LEU A 93 -0.01 31.86 6.51
CA LEU A 93 0.34 30.68 5.72
C LEU A 93 -0.91 29.85 5.41
N THR A 94 -1.31 29.81 4.13
CA THR A 94 -2.49 29.09 3.62
C THR A 94 -2.23 27.61 3.34
N LEU A 95 -1.04 27.10 3.67
CA LEU A 95 -0.59 25.77 3.27
C LEU A 95 -1.42 24.69 3.99
N ILE A 96 -2.07 23.84 3.21
CA ILE A 96 -2.92 22.74 3.66
C ILE A 96 -2.14 21.43 3.65
N THR A 97 -1.27 21.24 2.65
CA THR A 97 -0.45 20.03 2.51
C THR A 97 1.02 20.36 2.28
N LEU A 98 1.88 19.70 3.07
CA LEU A 98 3.32 19.75 2.93
C LEU A 98 3.89 18.34 2.80
N TRP A 99 4.65 18.09 1.74
CA TRP A 99 5.41 16.86 1.56
C TRP A 99 6.89 17.16 1.40
N ILE A 100 7.71 16.61 2.29
CA ILE A 100 9.17 16.65 2.21
C ILE A 100 9.72 15.22 2.14
N GLN A 101 10.56 14.95 1.15
CA GLN A 101 11.20 13.63 0.97
C GLN A 101 12.69 13.76 0.71
N ASN A 102 13.50 12.99 1.45
CA ASN A 102 14.96 12.92 1.31
C ASN A 102 15.68 14.26 1.56
N TYR A 103 15.20 15.04 2.53
CA TYR A 103 15.87 16.27 3.02
C TYR A 103 15.96 16.27 4.54
N ASN A 104 17.05 16.86 5.04
CA ASN A 104 17.11 17.26 6.45
C ASN A 104 16.22 18.49 6.68
N ILE A 105 15.74 18.69 7.90
CA ILE A 105 14.87 19.82 8.26
C ILE A 105 15.55 20.68 9.31
N LYS A 106 15.82 21.94 8.96
CA LYS A 106 16.34 22.98 9.86
C LYS A 106 15.21 23.91 10.32
N ALA A 107 15.40 24.52 11.49
CA ALA A 107 14.43 25.44 12.10
C ALA A 107 13.01 24.86 12.23
N GLN A 108 12.91 23.56 12.61
CA GLN A 108 11.65 22.80 12.74
C GLN A 108 10.58 23.50 13.58
N THR A 109 10.98 24.32 14.56
CA THR A 109 10.09 25.10 15.42
C THR A 109 9.09 25.96 14.65
N LYS A 110 9.48 26.49 13.48
CA LYS A 110 8.62 27.34 12.66
C LYS A 110 7.49 26.59 11.95
N LEU A 111 7.50 25.25 11.95
CA LEU A 111 6.42 24.43 11.40
C LEU A 111 5.08 24.65 12.14
N GLU A 112 5.12 25.06 13.41
CA GLU A 112 3.92 25.38 14.17
C GLU A 112 3.13 26.57 13.58
N ASN A 113 3.75 27.40 12.74
CA ASN A 113 3.08 28.55 12.13
C ASN A 113 2.08 28.17 11.03
N PHE A 114 2.11 26.93 10.53
CA PHE A 114 1.20 26.46 9.48
C PHE A 114 -0.15 26.02 10.06
N GLN A 115 -0.90 26.96 10.63
CA GLN A 115 -2.18 26.70 11.31
C GLN A 115 -3.27 26.13 10.40
N ALA A 116 -3.17 26.33 9.08
CA ALA A 116 -4.06 25.74 8.08
C ALA A 116 -3.65 24.32 7.63
N LEU A 117 -2.50 23.81 8.09
CA LEU A 117 -1.96 22.52 7.65
C LEU A 117 -2.83 21.38 8.16
N GLN A 118 -3.24 20.53 7.23
CA GLN A 118 -4.06 19.34 7.50
C GLN A 118 -3.30 18.05 7.17
N ASN A 119 -2.42 18.11 6.17
CA ASN A 119 -1.70 16.94 5.66
C ASN A 119 -0.19 17.18 5.73
N LEU A 120 0.52 16.36 6.51
CA LEU A 120 1.97 16.41 6.60
C LEU A 120 2.57 15.06 6.19
N ILE A 121 3.47 15.07 5.21
CA ILE A 121 4.20 13.90 4.74
C ILE A 121 5.69 14.16 4.87
N LEU A 122 6.35 13.35 5.70
CA LEU A 122 7.79 13.37 5.92
C LEU A 122 8.35 11.98 5.59
N GLU A 123 9.19 11.88 4.57
CA GLU A 123 9.83 10.61 4.17
C GLU A 123 11.36 10.76 4.15
N SER A 124 12.05 9.89 4.87
CA SER A 124 13.52 9.90 4.95
C SER A 124 14.07 11.29 5.29
N THR A 125 13.45 11.92 6.30
CA THR A 125 13.88 13.20 6.86
C THR A 125 14.59 12.99 8.19
N ASP A 126 15.39 13.95 8.66
CA ASP A 126 15.97 13.94 10.01
C ASP A 126 15.11 14.72 11.04
N PHE A 127 13.78 14.72 10.84
CA PHE A 127 12.83 15.37 11.74
C PHE A 127 12.97 14.84 13.17
N LYS A 128 13.07 15.73 14.15
CA LYS A 128 13.46 15.41 15.54
C LYS A 128 12.57 16.09 16.56
N ASP A 129 12.07 17.29 16.27
CA ASP A 129 11.23 18.04 17.18
C ASP A 129 9.76 17.85 16.82
N PHE A 130 9.18 16.75 17.30
CA PHE A 130 7.76 16.47 17.10
C PHE A 130 6.85 17.39 17.92
N SER A 131 7.38 18.12 18.91
CA SER A 131 6.58 18.97 19.80
C SER A 131 5.84 20.08 19.05
N VAL A 132 6.41 20.52 17.93
CA VAL A 132 5.86 21.54 17.02
C VAL A 132 4.53 21.10 16.39
N LEU A 133 4.26 19.79 16.34
CA LEU A 133 3.03 19.25 15.74
C LEU A 133 1.83 19.38 16.68
N LYS A 134 2.05 19.54 17.99
CA LYS A 134 1.00 19.45 19.02
C LYS A 134 -0.16 20.43 18.80
N ASN A 135 0.13 21.60 18.23
CA ASN A 135 -0.85 22.65 18.01
C ASN A 135 -1.48 22.61 16.61
N LEU A 136 -1.05 21.68 15.75
CA LEU A 136 -1.59 21.53 14.40
C LEU A 136 -2.81 20.61 14.40
N LYS A 137 -3.82 20.95 13.61
CA LYS A 137 -5.05 20.16 13.44
C LYS A 137 -4.93 19.23 12.23
N LEU A 138 -3.93 18.36 12.26
CA LEU A 138 -3.68 17.42 11.18
C LEU A 138 -4.80 16.38 11.08
N SER A 139 -5.29 16.15 9.86
CA SER A 139 -6.18 15.04 9.52
C SER A 139 -5.40 13.86 8.96
N TYR A 140 -4.25 14.12 8.34
CA TYR A 140 -3.35 13.13 7.76
C TYR A 140 -1.91 13.40 8.20
N LEU A 141 -1.26 12.37 8.74
CA LEU A 141 0.17 12.41 9.04
C LEU A 141 0.86 11.15 8.51
N GLN A 142 1.89 11.36 7.70
CA GLN A 142 2.84 10.32 7.33
C GLN A 142 4.24 10.70 7.77
N ILE A 143 4.87 9.79 8.51
CA ILE A 143 6.28 9.80 8.81
C ILE A 143 6.82 8.45 8.35
N LYS A 144 7.84 8.48 7.52
CA LYS A 144 8.48 7.28 6.99
C LYS A 144 9.99 7.40 7.12
N ASP A 145 10.64 6.30 7.50
CA ASP A 145 12.10 6.21 7.60
C ASP A 145 12.70 7.29 8.53
N ASN A 146 12.02 7.57 9.65
CA ASN A 146 12.46 8.51 10.68
C ASN A 146 12.32 7.87 12.06
N ARG A 147 13.45 7.60 12.73
CA ARG A 147 13.43 6.91 14.03
C ARG A 147 12.89 7.83 15.12
N MET A 148 11.84 7.38 15.78
CA MET A 148 11.17 8.15 16.84
C MET A 148 11.64 7.71 18.23
N SER A 149 11.92 8.68 19.09
CA SER A 149 12.07 8.45 20.53
C SER A 149 10.70 8.21 21.19
N PHE A 150 10.69 7.73 22.43
CA PHE A 150 9.44 7.55 23.17
C PHE A 150 8.68 8.87 23.39
N ARG A 151 9.39 9.99 23.55
CA ARG A 151 8.77 11.33 23.69
C ARG A 151 8.03 11.73 22.40
N ASP A 152 8.62 11.44 21.26
CA ASP A 152 8.03 11.76 19.95
C ASP A 152 6.71 11.01 19.75
N LYS A 153 6.70 9.72 20.10
CA LYS A 153 5.52 8.86 20.03
C LYS A 153 4.38 9.37 20.93
N ARG A 154 4.70 9.86 22.13
CA ARG A 154 3.74 10.53 23.03
C ARG A 154 3.21 11.85 22.47
N THR A 155 3.96 12.53 21.62
CA THR A 155 3.43 13.72 20.95
C THR A 155 2.42 13.35 19.87
N ILE A 156 2.70 12.31 19.09
CA ILE A 156 1.79 11.83 18.04
C ILE A 156 0.43 11.42 18.61
N CYS A 157 0.38 10.78 19.78
CA CYS A 157 -0.90 10.39 20.38
C CYS A 157 -1.77 11.57 20.84
N GLN A 158 -1.23 12.80 20.88
CA GLN A 158 -2.01 14.00 21.21
C GLN A 158 -2.70 14.62 19.98
N LEU A 159 -2.40 14.13 18.77
CA LEU A 159 -2.95 14.62 17.51
C LEU A 159 -4.34 14.00 17.25
N THR A 160 -5.30 14.27 18.15
CA THR A 160 -6.60 13.60 18.21
C THR A 160 -7.54 13.88 17.01
N SER A 161 -7.18 14.83 16.14
CA SER A 161 -7.92 15.12 14.89
C SER A 161 -7.52 14.19 13.73
N LEU A 162 -6.52 13.32 13.91
CA LEU A 162 -6.05 12.43 12.86
C LEU A 162 -7.11 11.42 12.42
N TYR A 163 -7.30 11.35 11.11
CA TYR A 163 -8.12 10.36 10.42
C TYR A 163 -7.25 9.27 9.78
N GLN A 164 -6.05 9.63 9.28
CA GLN A 164 -5.06 8.69 8.77
C GLN A 164 -3.69 8.93 9.40
N LEU A 165 -3.05 7.86 9.83
CA LEU A 165 -1.72 7.89 10.45
C LEU A 165 -0.82 6.82 9.85
N HIS A 166 0.29 7.25 9.25
CA HIS A 166 1.25 6.38 8.60
C HIS A 166 2.61 6.53 9.27
N LEU A 167 3.10 5.50 9.95
CA LEU A 167 4.35 5.53 10.71
C LEU A 167 5.27 4.39 10.27
N ASP A 168 5.67 4.40 9.00
CA ASP A 168 6.42 3.30 8.39
C ASP A 168 7.91 3.38 8.78
N ASN A 169 8.50 2.28 9.24
CA ASN A 169 9.91 2.23 9.62
C ASN A 169 10.34 3.34 10.61
N CYS A 170 9.49 3.60 11.61
CA CYS A 170 9.71 4.63 12.63
C CYS A 170 10.17 4.08 14.00
N GLY A 171 10.20 2.76 14.15
CA GLY A 171 10.45 2.08 15.44
C GLY A 171 9.28 2.22 16.43
N PHE A 172 8.06 2.36 15.94
CA PHE A 172 6.84 2.55 16.74
C PHE A 172 6.31 1.21 17.25
N ARG A 173 6.48 0.92 18.54
CA ARG A 173 6.04 -0.35 19.17
C ARG A 173 4.97 -0.17 20.24
N GLU A 174 4.80 1.05 20.72
CA GLU A 174 3.88 1.42 21.79
C GLU A 174 2.49 1.71 21.22
N VAL A 175 1.90 0.73 20.52
CA VAL A 175 0.63 0.89 19.78
C VAL A 175 -0.51 1.33 20.70
N HIS A 176 -0.50 0.89 21.97
CA HIS A 176 -1.46 1.31 22.99
C HIS A 176 -1.55 2.83 23.18
N LEU A 177 -0.48 3.59 22.89
CA LEU A 177 -0.53 5.05 22.96
C LEU A 177 -1.49 5.65 21.94
N LEU A 178 -1.76 4.95 20.83
CA LEU A 178 -2.62 5.46 19.75
C LEU A 178 -4.12 5.28 20.02
N GLN A 179 -4.51 4.62 21.11
CA GLN A 179 -5.93 4.34 21.42
C GLN A 179 -6.79 5.61 21.56
N ASP A 180 -6.17 6.73 21.97
CA ASP A 180 -6.85 8.01 22.16
C ASP A 180 -7.15 8.74 20.83
N LEU A 181 -6.60 8.24 19.71
CA LEU A 181 -6.89 8.74 18.36
C LEU A 181 -8.25 8.23 17.88
N THR A 182 -9.31 8.66 18.55
CA THR A 182 -10.67 8.10 18.40
C THR A 182 -11.30 8.29 17.01
N GLN A 183 -10.75 9.19 16.19
CA GLN A 183 -11.21 9.46 14.81
C GLN A 183 -10.46 8.64 13.75
N LEU A 184 -9.44 7.87 14.15
CA LEU A 184 -8.54 7.19 13.25
C LEU A 184 -9.26 6.09 12.47
N ARG A 185 -9.12 6.11 11.14
CA ARG A 185 -9.72 5.14 10.22
C ARG A 185 -8.71 4.33 9.46
N GLU A 186 -7.52 4.90 9.23
CA GLU A 186 -6.42 4.23 8.55
C GLU A 186 -5.14 4.36 9.37
N LEU A 187 -4.51 3.21 9.63
CA LEU A 187 -3.25 3.12 10.36
C LEU A 187 -2.28 2.21 9.59
N THR A 188 -1.09 2.71 9.29
CA THR A 188 0.04 1.85 8.91
C THR A 188 1.17 1.96 9.92
N LEU A 189 1.63 0.78 10.33
CA LEU A 189 2.79 0.55 11.19
C LEU A 189 3.75 -0.43 10.51
N LYS A 190 3.88 -0.34 9.19
CA LYS A 190 4.76 -1.20 8.41
C LYS A 190 6.21 -1.11 8.88
N ASN A 191 6.88 -2.25 8.96
CA ASN A 191 8.31 -2.32 9.27
C ASN A 191 8.73 -1.65 10.60
N ASN A 192 7.97 -1.87 11.67
CA ASN A 192 8.28 -1.34 13.01
C ASN A 192 8.78 -2.40 14.00
N SER A 193 9.09 -3.61 13.53
CA SER A 193 9.47 -4.75 14.38
C SER A 193 8.42 -5.13 15.44
N LEU A 194 7.15 -4.93 15.12
CA LEU A 194 6.02 -5.22 16.02
C LEU A 194 5.87 -6.71 16.30
N VAL A 195 5.46 -7.03 17.52
CA VAL A 195 5.07 -8.38 17.97
C VAL A 195 3.63 -8.36 18.52
N ASN A 196 3.01 -9.54 18.70
CA ASN A 196 1.61 -9.63 19.13
C ASN A 196 1.30 -8.88 20.45
N SER A 197 2.23 -8.88 21.41
CA SER A 197 2.06 -8.18 22.69
C SER A 197 1.96 -6.66 22.55
N ASP A 198 2.48 -6.09 21.46
CA ASP A 198 2.46 -4.65 21.22
C ASP A 198 1.01 -4.14 20.99
N PHE A 199 0.08 -5.02 20.63
CA PHE A 199 -1.35 -4.74 20.41
C PHE A 199 -2.24 -5.08 21.62
N MET A 200 -1.68 -5.55 22.73
CA MET A 200 -2.49 -5.87 23.91
C MET A 200 -3.19 -4.62 24.44
N ALA A 201 -4.47 -4.77 24.82
CA ALA A 201 -5.33 -3.70 25.34
C ALA A 201 -5.51 -2.49 24.39
N CYS A 202 -5.22 -2.64 23.10
CA CYS A 202 -5.51 -1.61 22.11
C CYS A 202 -6.95 -1.74 21.61
N GLU A 203 -7.70 -0.63 21.62
CA GLU A 203 -9.05 -0.56 21.08
C GLU A 203 -9.19 0.66 20.16
N PHE A 204 -9.43 0.43 18.88
CA PHE A 204 -9.69 1.47 17.88
C PHE A 204 -11.12 1.36 17.38
N ARG A 205 -12.00 2.23 17.86
CA ARG A 205 -13.44 2.13 17.60
C ARG A 205 -13.86 2.35 16.15
N LEU A 206 -13.10 3.15 15.41
CA LEU A 206 -13.44 3.56 14.03
C LEU A 206 -12.41 3.10 12.99
N LEU A 207 -11.42 2.28 13.39
CA LEU A 207 -10.35 1.87 12.47
C LEU A 207 -10.89 0.89 11.44
N GLN A 208 -10.77 1.26 10.17
CA GLN A 208 -11.27 0.50 9.02
C GLN A 208 -10.13 -0.17 8.25
N LYS A 209 -8.94 0.42 8.25
CA LYS A 209 -7.78 -0.08 7.51
C LYS A 209 -6.55 -0.16 8.41
N LEU A 210 -5.90 -1.32 8.38
CA LEU A 210 -4.67 -1.56 9.14
C LEU A 210 -3.61 -2.23 8.27
N ASP A 211 -2.44 -1.61 8.17
CA ASP A 211 -1.23 -2.22 7.62
C ASP A 211 -0.19 -2.44 8.71
N VAL A 212 0.10 -3.70 8.99
CA VAL A 212 1.13 -4.19 9.91
C VAL A 212 2.13 -5.09 9.19
N SER A 213 2.29 -4.89 7.89
CA SER A 213 3.20 -5.68 7.08
C SER A 213 4.67 -5.48 7.46
N TYR A 214 5.52 -6.44 7.12
CA TYR A 214 6.96 -6.39 7.44
C TYR A 214 7.26 -6.29 8.94
N ASN A 215 6.48 -6.96 9.78
CA ASN A 215 6.70 -7.02 11.22
C ASN A 215 7.05 -8.46 11.67
N LEU A 216 6.92 -8.75 12.97
CA LEU A 216 7.31 -10.02 13.58
C LEU A 216 6.11 -10.75 14.22
N LEU A 217 4.89 -10.45 13.78
CA LEU A 217 3.65 -11.05 14.28
C LEU A 217 3.61 -12.56 14.02
N LYS A 218 3.06 -13.32 14.97
CA LYS A 218 2.98 -14.79 14.93
C LYS A 218 1.54 -15.33 14.84
N SER A 219 0.56 -14.49 15.13
CA SER A 219 -0.89 -14.74 15.02
C SER A 219 -1.66 -13.44 14.81
N LEU A 220 -2.98 -13.53 14.74
CA LEU A 220 -3.94 -12.44 14.63
C LEU A 220 -4.86 -12.33 15.87
N ASP A 221 -4.48 -12.94 17.01
CA ASP A 221 -5.32 -12.99 18.22
C ASP A 221 -5.77 -11.62 18.74
N TYR A 222 -5.02 -10.57 18.42
CA TYR A 222 -5.34 -9.20 18.82
C TYR A 222 -6.53 -8.59 18.04
N LEU A 223 -6.89 -9.13 16.86
CA LEU A 223 -7.79 -8.45 15.93
C LEU A 223 -9.20 -8.21 16.49
N THR A 224 -9.75 -9.16 17.24
CA THR A 224 -11.13 -9.07 17.75
C THR A 224 -11.27 -7.96 18.78
N ALA A 225 -10.25 -7.76 19.62
CA ALA A 225 -10.18 -6.64 20.55
C ALA A 225 -9.79 -5.32 19.87
N LEU A 226 -9.04 -5.39 18.76
CA LEU A 226 -8.42 -4.22 18.15
C LEU A 226 -9.42 -3.26 17.51
N SER A 227 -10.34 -3.75 16.68
CA SER A 227 -11.36 -2.90 16.04
C SER A 227 -12.55 -3.72 15.55
N PRO A 228 -13.79 -3.37 15.94
CA PRO A 228 -14.99 -3.98 15.40
C PRO A 228 -15.29 -3.51 13.96
N CYS A 229 -14.69 -2.41 13.50
CA CYS A 229 -14.97 -1.79 12.20
C CYS A 229 -13.93 -2.11 11.13
N LEU A 230 -12.98 -3.01 11.40
CA LEU A 230 -11.88 -3.29 10.48
C LEU A 230 -12.39 -3.98 9.20
N VAL A 231 -12.10 -3.38 8.05
CA VAL A 231 -12.50 -3.85 6.71
C VAL A 231 -11.30 -4.36 5.93
N GLU A 232 -10.13 -3.74 6.09
CA GLU A 232 -8.92 -4.07 5.35
C GLU A 232 -7.75 -4.33 6.32
N LEU A 233 -7.11 -5.49 6.15
CA LEU A 233 -5.93 -5.88 6.93
C LEU A 233 -4.81 -6.35 6.00
N ASN A 234 -3.69 -5.65 6.06
CA ASN A 234 -2.42 -6.12 5.53
C ASN A 234 -1.49 -6.59 6.64
N ALA A 235 -1.32 -7.91 6.75
CA ALA A 235 -0.41 -8.57 7.68
C ALA A 235 0.68 -9.37 6.94
N SER A 236 0.98 -8.99 5.70
CA SER A 236 2.01 -9.66 4.88
C SER A 236 3.42 -9.52 5.45
N HIS A 237 4.34 -10.39 5.04
CA HIS A 237 5.74 -10.35 5.49
C HIS A 237 5.88 -10.37 7.03
N ASN A 238 5.15 -11.26 7.68
CA ASN A 238 5.23 -11.49 9.12
C ASN A 238 5.72 -12.93 9.41
N LYS A 239 5.56 -13.41 10.64
CA LYS A 239 5.91 -14.78 11.07
C LYS A 239 4.66 -15.59 11.45
N ILE A 240 3.50 -15.29 10.87
CA ILE A 240 2.22 -15.89 11.24
C ILE A 240 2.20 -17.36 10.85
N GLY A 241 2.08 -18.25 11.82
CA GLY A 241 2.01 -19.70 11.62
C GLY A 241 0.60 -20.28 11.77
N LYS A 242 -0.14 -19.76 12.76
CA LYS A 242 -1.55 -20.06 13.04
C LYS A 242 -2.29 -18.72 13.08
N LEU A 243 -3.52 -18.67 12.54
CA LEU A 243 -4.29 -17.43 12.54
C LEU A 243 -4.70 -17.03 13.95
N PHE A 244 -5.27 -17.95 14.72
CA PHE A 244 -5.68 -17.70 16.10
C PHE A 244 -5.27 -18.87 17.01
N TYR A 245 -4.71 -18.55 18.18
CA TYR A 245 -4.48 -19.52 19.23
C TYR A 245 -5.69 -19.69 20.14
N SER A 246 -6.55 -18.67 20.28
CA SER A 246 -7.82 -18.81 20.99
C SER A 246 -8.84 -19.64 20.19
N ASP A 247 -9.66 -20.39 20.92
CA ASP A 247 -10.81 -21.12 20.38
C ASP A 247 -12.08 -20.26 20.38
N GLU A 248 -11.95 -18.95 20.53
CA GLU A 248 -13.06 -18.01 20.41
C GLU A 248 -13.56 -17.96 18.96
N HIS A 249 -14.88 -17.88 18.80
CA HIS A 249 -15.55 -17.95 17.50
C HIS A 249 -16.11 -16.59 17.07
N ASP A 250 -15.45 -15.51 17.48
CA ASP A 250 -15.87 -14.16 17.09
C ASP A 250 -15.80 -14.00 15.56
N VAL A 251 -16.85 -13.39 15.03
CA VAL A 251 -16.98 -13.03 13.62
C VAL A 251 -16.12 -11.80 13.35
N ILE A 252 -15.33 -11.87 12.28
CA ILE A 252 -14.39 -10.80 11.90
C ILE A 252 -14.86 -10.18 10.59
N ASN A 253 -15.09 -8.86 10.60
CA ASN A 253 -15.68 -8.11 9.50
C ASN A 253 -14.67 -7.64 8.43
N VAL A 254 -13.57 -8.35 8.25
CA VAL A 254 -12.56 -7.99 7.24
C VAL A 254 -12.97 -8.51 5.87
N GLU A 255 -13.01 -7.61 4.90
CA GLU A 255 -13.31 -7.91 3.49
C GLU A 255 -12.05 -8.15 2.67
N ILE A 256 -10.94 -7.47 3.00
CA ILE A 256 -9.67 -7.53 2.27
C ILE A 256 -8.57 -7.97 3.25
N LEU A 257 -8.01 -9.17 3.01
CA LEU A 257 -7.00 -9.76 3.88
C LEU A 257 -5.75 -10.15 3.09
N ASN A 258 -4.62 -9.53 3.43
CA ASN A 258 -3.32 -9.91 2.90
C ASN A 258 -2.47 -10.60 3.97
N LEU A 259 -2.22 -11.90 3.77
CA LEU A 259 -1.40 -12.76 4.62
C LEU A 259 -0.20 -13.33 3.85
N SER A 260 0.17 -12.72 2.71
CA SER A 260 1.29 -13.19 1.91
C SER A 260 2.62 -13.15 2.66
N TYR A 261 3.56 -14.01 2.27
CA TYR A 261 4.89 -14.10 2.87
C TYR A 261 4.85 -14.30 4.39
N ASN A 262 4.08 -15.28 4.82
CA ASN A 262 4.00 -15.72 6.21
C ASN A 262 4.44 -17.20 6.33
N LYS A 263 4.11 -17.85 7.45
CA LYS A 263 4.47 -19.24 7.74
C LYS A 263 3.23 -20.12 7.93
N LEU A 264 2.09 -19.71 7.37
CA LEU A 264 0.81 -20.42 7.55
C LEU A 264 0.92 -21.85 7.03
N PHE A 265 0.48 -22.80 7.84
CA PHE A 265 0.38 -24.21 7.48
C PHE A 265 -1.06 -24.74 7.60
N ASP A 266 -1.97 -23.96 8.18
CA ASP A 266 -3.40 -24.22 8.29
C ASP A 266 -4.16 -22.88 8.20
N ILE A 267 -5.33 -22.91 7.57
CA ILE A 267 -6.22 -21.76 7.38
C ILE A 267 -7.69 -22.07 7.66
N ASN A 268 -7.99 -23.18 8.35
CA ASN A 268 -9.37 -23.57 8.67
C ASN A 268 -10.13 -22.48 9.45
N GLN A 269 -9.41 -21.65 10.23
CA GLN A 269 -9.98 -20.52 10.97
C GLN A 269 -10.38 -19.33 10.09
N LEU A 270 -10.13 -19.37 8.77
CA LEU A 270 -10.61 -18.32 7.85
C LEU A 270 -12.14 -18.25 7.79
N THR A 271 -12.85 -19.30 8.23
CA THR A 271 -14.32 -19.28 8.35
C THR A 271 -14.85 -18.22 9.30
N ARG A 272 -14.00 -17.67 10.19
CA ARG A 272 -14.33 -16.52 11.05
C ARG A 272 -14.48 -15.22 10.28
N PHE A 273 -13.89 -15.11 9.09
CA PHE A 273 -13.95 -13.93 8.22
C PHE A 273 -15.15 -14.04 7.27
N THR A 274 -16.35 -13.79 7.80
CA THR A 274 -17.62 -14.07 7.10
C THR A 274 -17.86 -13.19 5.88
N ASN A 275 -17.25 -12.00 5.84
CA ASN A 275 -17.40 -11.02 4.75
C ASN A 275 -16.17 -10.95 3.82
N LEU A 276 -15.27 -11.94 3.87
CA LEU A 276 -14.03 -11.93 3.12
C LEU A 276 -14.26 -12.01 1.60
N LYS A 277 -13.84 -10.97 0.88
CA LYS A 277 -13.95 -10.85 -0.59
C LYS A 277 -12.61 -11.02 -1.27
N GLU A 278 -11.54 -10.49 -0.68
CA GLU A 278 -10.19 -10.54 -1.23
C GLU A 278 -9.21 -11.20 -0.25
N LEU A 279 -8.48 -12.21 -0.74
CA LEU A 279 -7.53 -12.95 0.07
C LEU A 279 -6.22 -13.19 -0.68
N ASN A 280 -5.12 -12.77 -0.05
CA ASN A 280 -3.78 -13.09 -0.53
C ASN A 280 -3.05 -14.02 0.46
N LEU A 281 -2.77 -15.25 0.02
CA LEU A 281 -2.05 -16.28 0.75
C LEU A 281 -0.68 -16.58 0.14
N GLN A 282 -0.20 -15.74 -0.77
CA GLN A 282 1.03 -15.98 -1.51
C GLN A 282 2.21 -16.34 -0.60
N SER A 283 3.06 -17.28 -1.02
CA SER A 283 4.29 -17.61 -0.30
C SER A 283 4.05 -18.01 1.16
N ASN A 284 3.13 -18.95 1.37
CA ASN A 284 2.88 -19.62 2.65
C ASN A 284 3.15 -21.14 2.53
N LYS A 285 3.20 -21.84 3.68
CA LYS A 285 3.46 -23.29 3.75
C LYS A 285 2.17 -24.13 3.67
N LEU A 286 1.26 -23.75 2.78
CA LEU A 286 -0.05 -24.39 2.64
C LEU A 286 -0.02 -25.47 1.56
N GLY A 287 -0.39 -26.69 1.95
CA GLY A 287 -0.58 -27.81 1.02
C GLY A 287 -2.03 -28.00 0.58
N GLU A 288 -2.24 -28.84 -0.45
CA GLU A 288 -3.55 -29.19 -1.03
C GLU A 288 -4.67 -29.45 -0.02
N LYS A 289 -4.39 -30.24 1.04
CA LYS A 289 -5.39 -30.59 2.05
C LYS A 289 -5.78 -29.39 2.93
N ARG A 290 -4.87 -28.43 3.12
CA ARG A 290 -5.02 -27.28 4.04
C ARG A 290 -5.76 -26.11 3.42
N VAL A 291 -5.97 -26.13 2.10
CA VAL A 291 -6.72 -25.08 1.39
C VAL A 291 -8.16 -25.44 1.07
N LYS A 292 -8.63 -26.64 1.46
CA LYS A 292 -10.02 -27.08 1.17
C LYS A 292 -11.09 -26.16 1.75
N VAL A 293 -10.80 -25.51 2.88
CA VAL A 293 -11.70 -24.54 3.52
C VAL A 293 -12.06 -23.37 2.61
N LEU A 294 -11.20 -23.01 1.65
CA LEU A 294 -11.46 -21.91 0.71
C LEU A 294 -12.74 -22.12 -0.10
N LYS A 295 -13.18 -23.36 -0.30
CA LYS A 295 -14.43 -23.70 -0.99
C LYS A 295 -15.69 -23.30 -0.21
N GLN A 296 -15.57 -23.11 1.11
CA GLN A 296 -16.65 -22.70 1.99
C GLN A 296 -16.79 -21.17 2.05
N LEU A 297 -15.76 -20.42 1.63
CA LEU A 297 -15.72 -18.97 1.68
C LEU A 297 -16.26 -18.36 0.39
N GLN A 298 -16.81 -17.14 0.47
CA GLN A 298 -17.36 -16.41 -0.68
C GLN A 298 -16.32 -15.45 -1.30
N ILE A 299 -15.07 -15.91 -1.40
CA ILE A 299 -13.95 -15.10 -1.91
C ILE A 299 -14.13 -14.84 -3.40
N GLN A 300 -13.92 -13.57 -3.78
CA GLN A 300 -13.98 -13.09 -5.16
C GLN A 300 -12.57 -13.06 -5.77
N SER A 301 -11.60 -12.50 -5.05
CA SER A 301 -10.21 -12.34 -5.50
C SER A 301 -9.27 -13.17 -4.63
N LEU A 302 -8.55 -14.12 -5.24
CA LEU A 302 -7.69 -15.05 -4.52
C LEU A 302 -6.28 -15.11 -5.13
N ASN A 303 -5.26 -14.96 -4.30
CA ASN A 303 -3.87 -15.19 -4.68
C ASN A 303 -3.27 -16.35 -3.88
N LEU A 304 -2.92 -17.44 -4.58
CA LEU A 304 -2.30 -18.65 -4.06
C LEU A 304 -0.90 -18.88 -4.67
N THR A 305 -0.26 -17.84 -5.21
CA THR A 305 1.11 -17.90 -5.75
C THR A 305 2.06 -18.48 -4.70
N SER A 306 2.95 -19.38 -5.08
CA SER A 306 3.98 -19.98 -4.22
C SER A 306 3.46 -20.65 -2.95
N ILE A 307 2.34 -21.37 -3.06
CA ILE A 307 1.92 -22.36 -2.06
C ILE A 307 2.03 -23.78 -2.65
N GLN A 308 1.97 -24.80 -1.80
CA GLN A 308 2.06 -26.22 -2.19
C GLN A 308 0.69 -26.81 -2.60
N CYS A 309 -0.10 -26.03 -3.34
CA CYS A 309 -1.40 -26.43 -3.90
C CYS A 309 -1.22 -26.69 -5.39
N ARG A 310 -1.55 -27.90 -5.84
CA ARG A 310 -1.34 -28.35 -7.23
C ARG A 310 -2.64 -28.56 -7.98
N THR A 311 -3.79 -28.31 -7.34
CA THR A 311 -5.10 -28.35 -7.99
C THR A 311 -5.90 -27.09 -7.69
N LEU A 312 -6.99 -26.94 -8.43
CA LEU A 312 -7.95 -25.84 -8.30
C LEU A 312 -9.18 -26.26 -7.48
N ASN A 313 -9.24 -27.49 -6.96
CA ASN A 313 -10.42 -28.04 -6.29
C ASN A 313 -10.80 -27.32 -4.98
N CYS A 314 -9.90 -26.48 -4.47
CA CYS A 314 -10.13 -25.60 -3.33
C CYS A 314 -10.98 -24.37 -3.66
N LEU A 315 -11.17 -24.02 -4.92
CA LEU A 315 -11.91 -22.82 -5.31
C LEU A 315 -13.42 -22.98 -5.10
N ASN A 316 -14.06 -21.95 -4.56
CA ASN A 316 -15.51 -21.80 -4.64
C ASN A 316 -15.88 -21.23 -6.01
N THR A 317 -16.46 -22.09 -6.84
CA THR A 317 -16.73 -21.79 -8.26
C THR A 317 -17.88 -20.78 -8.44
N LYS A 318 -18.72 -20.58 -7.42
CA LYS A 318 -19.83 -19.63 -7.49
C LYS A 318 -19.39 -18.19 -7.25
N SER A 319 -18.42 -17.97 -6.36
CA SER A 319 -18.01 -16.63 -5.94
C SER A 319 -16.77 -16.10 -6.68
N VAL A 320 -15.86 -16.97 -7.09
CA VAL A 320 -14.53 -16.55 -7.52
C VAL A 320 -14.56 -15.81 -8.87
N THR A 321 -14.00 -14.61 -8.89
CA THR A 321 -13.91 -13.73 -10.06
C THR A 321 -12.48 -13.57 -10.56
N LYS A 322 -11.49 -13.66 -9.66
CA LYS A 322 -10.08 -13.50 -9.96
C LYS A 322 -9.24 -14.51 -9.18
N VAL A 323 -8.34 -15.21 -9.88
CA VAL A 323 -7.40 -16.16 -9.27
C VAL A 323 -5.99 -15.98 -9.82
N ILE A 324 -5.01 -16.00 -8.92
CA ILE A 324 -3.58 -15.98 -9.25
C ILE A 324 -2.92 -17.21 -8.61
N MET A 325 -2.18 -18.00 -9.40
CA MET A 325 -1.52 -19.24 -8.98
C MET A 325 -0.21 -19.53 -9.72
N ASP A 326 0.59 -20.40 -9.11
CA ASP A 326 1.86 -20.90 -9.66
C ASP A 326 1.71 -22.00 -10.72
N SER A 327 2.86 -22.33 -11.31
CA SER A 327 3.10 -23.23 -12.43
C SER A 327 3.05 -24.71 -12.20
N TYR A 328 3.08 -25.14 -10.95
CA TYR A 328 3.18 -26.55 -10.63
C TYR A 328 1.80 -27.22 -10.50
N ILE A 329 0.76 -26.70 -11.16
CA ILE A 329 -0.54 -27.36 -11.26
C ILE A 329 -0.36 -28.62 -12.12
N GLN A 330 -0.12 -29.75 -11.46
CA GLN A 330 0.11 -31.04 -12.13
C GLN A 330 -1.17 -31.65 -12.70
N ASN A 331 -2.35 -31.23 -12.22
CA ASN A 331 -3.61 -31.83 -12.62
C ASN A 331 -4.69 -30.78 -12.87
N PHE A 332 -4.46 -29.91 -13.86
CA PHE A 332 -5.49 -29.01 -14.39
C PHE A 332 -6.71 -29.77 -14.94
N ASN A 333 -6.54 -31.06 -15.28
CA ASN A 333 -7.61 -31.91 -15.82
C ASN A 333 -8.71 -32.21 -14.79
N SER A 334 -8.34 -32.38 -13.52
CA SER A 334 -9.24 -32.69 -12.40
C SER A 334 -10.23 -31.59 -12.02
N PHE A 335 -9.98 -30.34 -12.41
CA PHE A 335 -10.86 -29.22 -12.08
C PHE A 335 -11.70 -28.78 -13.26
N ASN A 336 -13.02 -28.71 -13.03
CA ASN A 336 -13.96 -28.17 -13.99
C ASN A 336 -14.02 -26.64 -13.88
N ILE A 337 -13.09 -25.96 -14.55
CA ILE A 337 -13.02 -24.50 -14.62
C ILE A 337 -14.29 -23.85 -15.21
N PHE A 338 -15.10 -24.58 -15.99
CA PHE A 338 -16.38 -24.09 -16.53
C PHE A 338 -17.43 -23.86 -15.43
N SER A 339 -17.30 -24.52 -14.28
CA SER A 339 -18.17 -24.27 -13.14
C SER A 339 -17.94 -22.89 -12.50
N CYS A 340 -16.82 -22.22 -12.80
CA CYS A 340 -16.51 -20.89 -12.28
C CYS A 340 -17.21 -19.77 -13.07
N GLN A 341 -18.54 -19.65 -13.04
CA GLN A 341 -19.29 -18.77 -13.95
C GLN A 341 -18.83 -17.29 -13.94
N ASN A 342 -18.40 -16.79 -12.78
CA ASN A 342 -18.01 -15.38 -12.59
C ASN A 342 -16.51 -15.10 -12.75
N LEU A 343 -15.70 -16.12 -13.08
CA LEU A 343 -14.24 -15.94 -13.22
C LEU A 343 -13.93 -15.12 -14.48
N HIS A 344 -13.33 -13.94 -14.30
CA HIS A 344 -12.93 -12.98 -15.34
C HIS A 344 -11.41 -12.78 -15.44
N LYS A 345 -10.64 -13.22 -14.45
CA LYS A 345 -9.17 -13.14 -14.52
C LYS A 345 -8.52 -14.37 -13.90
N MET A 346 -7.64 -15.02 -14.66
CA MET A 346 -6.87 -16.16 -14.20
C MET A 346 -5.42 -16.00 -14.60
N ASN A 347 -4.53 -15.88 -13.63
CA ASN A 347 -3.10 -15.80 -13.89
C ASN A 347 -2.44 -17.08 -13.38
N ILE A 348 -1.97 -17.92 -14.30
CA ILE A 348 -1.27 -19.16 -13.99
C ILE A 348 0.09 -19.06 -14.65
N TYR A 349 1.10 -18.78 -13.84
CA TYR A 349 2.48 -18.84 -14.32
C TYR A 349 2.77 -20.30 -14.72
N SER A 350 3.45 -20.60 -15.83
CA SER A 350 4.07 -21.89 -16.24
C SER A 350 3.33 -23.25 -16.01
N ALA A 351 2.01 -23.35 -16.02
CA ALA A 351 1.36 -24.66 -16.14
C ALA A 351 1.42 -25.15 -17.61
N GLU A 352 1.75 -26.42 -17.86
CA GLU A 352 1.39 -27.09 -19.11
C GLU A 352 -0.14 -27.23 -19.12
N ILE A 353 -0.85 -26.19 -19.54
CA ILE A 353 -2.29 -26.27 -19.77
C ILE A 353 -2.44 -26.95 -21.13
N PRO A 354 -3.07 -28.13 -21.22
CA PRO A 354 -3.27 -28.80 -22.51
C PRO A 354 -4.00 -27.86 -23.49
N ASN A 355 -3.49 -27.72 -24.71
CA ASN A 355 -4.04 -26.81 -25.74
C ASN A 355 -5.56 -26.97 -25.94
N GLN A 356 -6.06 -28.21 -25.86
CA GLN A 356 -7.50 -28.51 -25.96
C GLN A 356 -8.35 -27.79 -24.89
N LYS A 357 -7.83 -27.63 -23.65
CA LYS A 357 -8.54 -26.90 -22.59
C LYS A 357 -8.41 -25.37 -22.74
N LEU A 358 -7.28 -24.87 -23.26
CA LEU A 358 -7.13 -23.45 -23.58
C LEU A 358 -8.15 -23.01 -24.64
N GLU A 359 -8.34 -23.83 -25.67
CA GLU A 359 -9.36 -23.60 -26.70
C GLU A 359 -10.78 -23.63 -26.12
N GLN A 360 -11.11 -24.63 -25.30
CA GLN A 360 -12.42 -24.68 -24.64
C GLN A 360 -12.66 -23.52 -23.67
N LEU A 361 -11.63 -23.05 -22.95
CA LEU A 361 -11.69 -21.87 -22.09
C LEU A 361 -11.96 -20.59 -22.88
N ASN A 362 -11.26 -20.41 -24.01
CA ASN A 362 -11.44 -19.27 -24.91
C ASN A 362 -12.82 -19.25 -25.58
N ILE A 363 -13.41 -20.42 -25.85
CA ILE A 363 -14.75 -20.55 -26.44
C ILE A 363 -15.85 -20.11 -25.46
N VAL A 364 -15.69 -20.37 -24.15
CA VAL A 364 -16.74 -20.15 -23.16
C VAL A 364 -16.70 -18.76 -22.50
N LYS A 365 -15.55 -18.07 -22.48
CA LYS A 365 -15.43 -16.79 -21.78
C LYS A 365 -14.63 -15.72 -22.53
N GLN A 366 -15.32 -15.02 -23.41
CA GLN A 366 -14.76 -13.91 -24.19
C GLN A 366 -14.19 -12.75 -23.34
N SER A 367 -14.52 -12.67 -22.04
CA SER A 367 -14.06 -11.62 -21.11
C SER A 367 -12.98 -12.06 -20.12
N THR A 368 -12.52 -13.32 -20.16
CA THR A 368 -11.54 -13.82 -19.19
C THR A 368 -10.10 -13.60 -19.63
N GLU A 369 -9.36 -12.78 -18.87
CA GLU A 369 -7.94 -12.59 -19.08
C GLU A 369 -7.18 -13.81 -18.49
N ILE A 370 -6.67 -14.68 -19.36
CA ILE A 370 -5.80 -15.79 -18.97
C ILE A 370 -4.36 -15.43 -19.34
N ILE A 371 -3.52 -15.25 -18.32
CA ILE A 371 -2.07 -15.08 -18.51
C ILE A 371 -1.41 -16.40 -18.17
N SER A 372 -0.73 -16.99 -19.16
CA SER A 372 0.23 -18.08 -18.94
C SER A 372 1.60 -17.65 -19.45
N LYS A 373 2.61 -17.72 -18.58
CA LYS A 373 4.02 -17.51 -18.97
C LYS A 373 4.68 -18.89 -19.00
N GLY A 374 4.94 -19.43 -20.20
CA GLY A 374 5.63 -20.71 -20.34
C GLY A 374 7.10 -20.61 -19.93
N ASN A 375 7.60 -21.61 -19.21
CA ASN A 375 9.03 -21.87 -19.10
C ASN A 375 9.47 -22.56 -20.39
N TYR A 376 10.17 -21.84 -21.26
CA TYR A 376 10.82 -22.41 -22.44
C TYR A 376 12.12 -23.11 -22.01
N TYR A 377 12.10 -24.44 -21.94
CA TYR A 377 13.27 -25.22 -22.36
C TYR A 377 13.19 -25.36 -23.88
N GLY A 378 14.32 -25.15 -24.55
CA GLY A 378 14.43 -24.78 -25.96
C GLY A 378 13.57 -25.60 -26.93
N HIS A 379 12.79 -24.87 -27.74
CA HIS A 379 12.69 -24.98 -29.20
C HIS A 379 11.60 -24.01 -29.67
N GLU A 380 11.97 -23.10 -30.56
CA GLU A 380 11.06 -22.14 -31.18
C GLU A 380 10.00 -22.87 -32.01
N TYR A 381 8.72 -22.68 -31.66
CA TYR A 381 7.61 -22.87 -32.58
C TYR A 381 6.80 -21.57 -32.66
N PHE A 382 7.15 -20.74 -33.63
CA PHE A 382 6.27 -19.71 -34.16
C PHE A 382 5.19 -20.40 -34.99
N GLY A 383 3.95 -20.48 -34.49
CA GLY A 383 2.88 -21.05 -35.29
C GLY A 383 1.50 -21.03 -34.66
N ASN A 384 0.83 -19.88 -34.64
CA ASN A 384 -0.48 -19.76 -35.29
C ASN A 384 -1.02 -18.32 -35.33
N LYS A 385 -0.99 -17.74 -36.52
CA LYS A 385 -1.68 -16.51 -36.91
C LYS A 385 -3.20 -16.75 -36.99
N LYS A 386 -3.89 -16.84 -35.85
CA LYS A 386 -5.35 -16.61 -35.72
C LYS A 386 -5.82 -16.52 -34.26
N LEU A 387 -4.97 -16.01 -33.37
CA LEU A 387 -5.38 -15.63 -32.02
C LEU A 387 -6.01 -14.24 -32.07
N SER A 388 -7.30 -14.20 -31.76
CA SER A 388 -8.17 -13.03 -31.68
C SER A 388 -7.50 -11.79 -31.06
N LYS A 389 -7.90 -10.60 -31.56
CA LYS A 389 -7.41 -9.23 -31.32
C LYS A 389 -7.29 -8.75 -29.85
N PHE A 390 -7.33 -9.63 -28.86
CA PHE A 390 -7.33 -9.28 -27.43
C PHE A 390 -6.25 -9.99 -26.58
N ILE A 391 -5.24 -10.60 -27.19
CA ILE A 391 -4.02 -11.01 -26.49
C ILE A 391 -2.98 -9.91 -26.63
N GLN A 392 -2.92 -9.00 -25.66
CA GLN A 392 -1.73 -8.17 -25.47
C GLN A 392 -0.67 -9.00 -24.73
N LEU A 393 0.17 -9.66 -25.52
CA LEU A 393 1.49 -10.12 -25.11
C LEU A 393 2.36 -8.92 -24.74
N LEU A 394 2.56 -8.66 -23.46
CA LEU A 394 3.69 -7.85 -22.98
C LEU A 394 4.82 -8.80 -22.61
N ILE A 395 5.69 -9.05 -23.59
CA ILE A 395 7.06 -9.51 -23.40
C ILE A 395 7.87 -8.26 -23.03
N PHE A 396 8.18 -8.07 -21.76
CA PHE A 396 9.27 -7.20 -21.32
C PHE A 396 9.80 -7.69 -19.97
N GLY A 397 11.12 -7.82 -19.85
CA GLY A 397 11.81 -7.99 -18.58
C GLY A 397 12.62 -9.29 -18.41
N ALA A 398 13.45 -9.64 -19.39
CA ALA A 398 14.60 -10.50 -19.19
C ALA A 398 15.76 -10.04 -20.09
N ILE A 399 16.36 -8.90 -19.75
CA ILE A 399 17.76 -8.62 -20.08
C ILE A 399 18.44 -8.26 -18.77
N GLN A 400 19.52 -8.99 -18.53
CA GLN A 400 20.26 -9.14 -17.30
C GLN A 400 20.95 -7.85 -16.86
N TYR A 401 20.94 -7.62 -15.55
CA TYR A 401 22.16 -7.24 -14.84
C TYR A 401 23.15 -8.42 -14.96
N GLN A 402 24.24 -8.21 -15.70
CA GLN A 402 25.50 -8.93 -15.49
C GLN A 402 26.65 -7.96 -15.81
N LEU A 403 27.47 -7.75 -14.77
CA LEU A 403 28.63 -6.86 -14.61
C LEU A 403 28.33 -5.37 -14.39
#